data_AF-K4RGR3-F1
#
_entry.id   AF-K4RGR3-F1
#
_cell.length_a   1.000
_cell.length_b   1.000
_cell.length_c   1.000
_cell.angle_alpha   90.00
_cell.angle_beta   90.00
_cell.angle_gamma   90.00
#
_symmetry.space_group_name_H-M   'P 1'
#
loop_
_entity.id
_entity.type
_entity.pdbx_description
1 polymer ?
#
loop_
_entity_poly.entity_id
_entity_poly.type
_entity_poly.pdbx_seq_one_letter_code
_entity_poly.pdbx_strand_id
1 'polypeptide(L)' 'MPDTRPLEIPADLARCHPNEMTEWLAGIEDDETVTDADVDRARQAVHHALVID' A
#
# COMPACT_ATOMS: atom_id res chain seq x y z
N MET A 1 -16.36 -4.39 -17.59
CA MET A 1 -15.14 -4.79 -16.88
C MET A 1 -15.14 -4.01 -15.58
N PRO A 2 -14.87 -4.62 -14.41
CA PRO A 2 -14.71 -3.84 -13.20
C PRO A 2 -13.62 -2.79 -13.43
N ASP A 3 -13.89 -1.56 -13.01
CA ASP A 3 -13.02 -0.41 -13.18
C ASP A 3 -11.89 -0.54 -12.14
N THR A 4 -10.87 -1.34 -12.45
CA THR A 4 -9.69 -1.48 -11.60
C THR A 4 -8.94 -0.15 -11.61
N ARG A 5 -8.93 0.55 -10.48
CA ARG A 5 -8.15 1.77 -10.35
C ARG A 5 -6.69 1.41 -10.08
N PRO A 6 -5.73 2.02 -10.80
CA PRO A 6 -4.33 1.82 -10.49
C PRO A 6 -4.04 2.33 -9.08
N LEU A 7 -3.38 1.51 -8.27
CA LEU A 7 -2.99 1.88 -6.92
C LEU A 7 -1.92 2.98 -6.94
N GLU A 8 -2.21 4.11 -6.28
CA GLU A 8 -1.24 5.19 -6.10
C GLU A 8 -0.47 4.98 -4.78
N ILE A 9 0.78 4.54 -4.89
CA ILE A 9 1.67 4.40 -3.73
C ILE A 9 2.29 5.78 -3.40
N PRO A 10 2.13 6.28 -2.17
CA PRO A 10 2.74 7.56 -1.77
C PRO A 10 4.26 7.52 -1.93
N ALA A 11 4.83 8.49 -2.64
CA ALA A 11 6.29 8.59 -2.78
C ALA A 11 7.01 8.87 -1.45
N ASP A 12 6.29 9.46 -0.50
CA ASP A 12 6.80 9.81 0.83
C ASP A 12 6.48 8.74 1.89
N LEU A 13 6.03 7.54 1.48
CA LEU A 13 5.65 6.44 2.38
C LEU A 13 6.78 6.10 3.37
N ALA A 14 8.04 6.16 2.92
CA ALA A 14 9.22 5.91 3.76
C ALA A 14 9.46 6.96 4.87
N ARG A 15 8.77 8.10 4.85
CA ARG A 15 8.86 9.15 5.87
C ARG A 15 7.65 9.18 6.80
N CYS A 16 6.59 8.43 6.47
CA CYS A 16 5.43 8.26 7.33
C CYS A 16 5.81 7.45 8.58
N HIS A 17 5.04 7.59 9.66
CA HIS A 17 5.22 6.69 10.79
C HIS A 17 4.84 5.24 10.42
N PRO A 18 5.48 4.23 11.03
CA PRO A 18 5.13 2.83 10.83
C PRO A 18 3.65 2.52 10.99
N ASN A 19 2.98 3.17 11.94
CA ASN A 19 1.55 3.02 12.20
C ASN A 19 0.71 3.51 11.00
N GLU A 20 1.03 4.69 10.48
CA GLU A 20 0.34 5.28 9.33
C GLU A 20 0.52 4.42 8.07
N MET A 21 1.72 3.84 7.86
CA MET A 21 1.98 2.92 6.75
C MET A 21 1.13 1.65 6.85
N THR A 22 1.01 1.07 8.04
CA THR A 22 0.17 -0.12 8.26
C THR A 22 -1.31 0.19 8.15
N GLU A 23 -1.77 1.37 8.58
CA GLU A 23 -3.16 1.80 8.44
C GLU A 23 -3.53 2.03 6.97
N TRP A 24 -2.63 2.63 6.19
CA TRP A 24 -2.81 2.77 4.75
C TRP A 24 -2.86 1.42 4.03
N LEU A 25 -1.97 0.49 4.39
CA LEU A 25 -1.95 -0.86 3.83
C LEU A 25 -3.24 -1.62 4.14
N ALA A 26 -3.72 -1.56 5.38
CA ALA A 26 -4.97 -2.21 5.78
C ALA A 26 -6.17 -1.67 4.98
N GLY A 27 -6.19 -0.36 4.69
CA GLY A 27 -7.21 0.25 3.83
C GLY A 27 -7.20 -0.28 2.40
N ILE A 28 -6.02 -0.63 1.87
CA ILE A 28 -5.87 -1.24 0.54
C ILE A 28 -6.27 -2.72 0.55
N GLU A 29 -5.93 -3.44 1.62
CA GLU A 29 -6.28 -4.86 1.77
C GLU A 29 -7.79 -5.09 1.94
N ASP A 30 -8.50 -4.12 2.48
CA ASP A 30 -9.97 -4.14 2.63
C ASP A 30 -10.71 -3.64 1.37
N ASP A 31 -10.01 -2.98 0.44
CA ASP A 31 -10.61 -2.42 -0.78
C ASP A 31 -10.80 -3.49 -1.86
N GLU A 32 -12.05 -3.94 -2.03
CA GLU A 32 -12.44 -4.94 -3.04
C GLU A 32 -12.25 -4.49 -4.50
N THR A 33 -11.98 -3.20 -4.73
CA THR A 33 -11.73 -2.65 -6.07
C THR A 33 -10.25 -2.72 -6.48
N VAL A 34 -9.36 -3.01 -5.52
CA VAL A 34 -7.93 -3.18 -5.72
C VAL A 34 -7.62 -4.62 -6.08
N THR A 35 -6.68 -4.83 -7.02
CA THR A 35 -6.27 -6.19 -7.39
C THR A 35 -5.28 -6.77 -6.40
N ASP A 36 -5.24 -8.10 -6.27
CA ASP A 36 -4.17 -8.81 -5.53
C ASP A 36 -2.76 -8.35 -5.93
N ALA A 37 -2.54 -8.01 -7.21
CA ALA A 37 -1.25 -7.53 -7.69
C ALA A 37 -0.88 -6.16 -7.12
N ASP A 38 -1.86 -5.27 -6.97
CA ASP A 38 -1.69 -3.96 -6.35
C ASP A 38 -1.50 -4.08 -4.84
N VAL A 39 -2.27 -4.94 -4.17
CA VAL A 39 -2.09 -5.24 -2.74
C VAL A 39 -0.68 -5.76 -2.46
N ASP A 40 -0.17 -6.69 -3.28
CA ASP A 40 1.19 -7.20 -3.14
C ASP A 40 2.24 -6.09 -3.32
N ARG A 41 1.98 -5.17 -4.26
CA ARG A 41 2.82 -3.98 -4.49
C ARG A 41 2.83 -3.04 -3.29
N ALA A 42 1.68 -2.82 -2.67
CA ALA A 42 1.53 -2.03 -1.44
C ALA A 42 2.30 -2.67 -0.27
N ARG A 43 2.15 -3.99 -0.09
CA ARG A 43 2.88 -4.76 0.94
C ARG A 43 4.39 -4.63 0.75
N GLN A 44 4.89 -4.79 -0.47
CA GLN A 44 6.32 -4.62 -0.76
C GLN A 44 6.80 -3.19 -0.47
N ALA A 45 6.02 -2.17 -0.82
CA ALA A 45 6.37 -0.78 -0.54
C ALA A 45 6.48 -0.49 0.97
N VAL A 46 5.50 -0.94 1.75
CA VAL A 46 5.49 -0.78 3.21
C VAL A 46 6.62 -1.57 3.86
N HIS A 47 6.83 -2.82 3.46
CA HIS A 47 7.93 -3.63 3.99
C HIS A 47 9.30 -3.01 3.68
N HIS A 48 9.49 -2.49 2.46
CA HIS A 48 10.71 -1.81 2.08
C HIS A 48 10.95 -0.53 2.90
N ALA A 49 9.89 0.26 3.11
CA ALA A 49 9.94 1.45 3.95
C ALA A 49 10.29 1.13 5.42
N LEU A 50 9.74 0.05 5.99
CA LEU A 50 10.00 -0.37 7.36
C LEU A 50 11.38 -1.00 7.60
N VAL A 51 11.98 -1.63 6.59
CA VAL A 51 13.28 -2.32 6.71
C VAL A 51 14.47 -1.37 6.51
N ILE A 52 14.27 -0.23 5.84
CA ILE A 52 15.35 0.75 5.58
C ILE A 52 15.56 1.73 6.75
N ASP A 53 14.67 1.78 7.74
CA ASP A 53 14.81 2.59 8.97
C ASP A 53 15.73 1.94 10.02
#